data_AF-A0A485PES7-F1
#
_entry.id   AF-A0A485PES7-F1
#
_cell.length_a   1.000
_cell.length_b   1.000
_cell.length_c   1.000
_cell.angle_alpha   90.00
_cell.angle_beta   90.00
_cell.angle_gamma   90.00
#
_symmetry.space_group_name_H-M   'P 1'
#
loop_
_entity.id
_entity.type
_entity.pdbx_description
1 polymer ?
#
loop_
_entity_poly.entity_id
_entity_poly.type
_entity_poly.pdbx_seq_one_letter_code
_entity_poly.pdbx_strand_id
1 'polypeptide(L)'
;DFNTPLTTMDRSSRHRINKETRALNDTLDQMDLTDIFRTLHPKATEYTFFSSMHGTFSKIDYILGHTIALNKYKRIEGRLGGSVG
;
A
#
# COMPACT_ATOMS: atom_id res chain seq x y z
N ASP A 1 -7.24 -3.53 8.03
CA ASP A 1 -5.96 -3.19 8.65
C ASP A 1 -5.10 -4.44 8.74
N PHE A 2 -3.91 -4.41 8.13
CA PHE A 2 -2.93 -5.50 8.18
C PHE A 2 -2.06 -5.47 9.45
N ASN A 3 -2.05 -4.36 10.18
CA ASN A 3 -1.19 -4.10 11.34
C ASN A 3 0.33 -4.27 11.09
N THR A 4 0.74 -4.48 9.84
CA THR A 4 2.13 -4.64 9.44
C THR A 4 2.38 -3.94 8.10
N PRO A 5 3.50 -3.22 7.95
CA PRO A 5 3.86 -2.63 6.67
C PRO A 5 4.36 -3.70 5.68
N LEU A 6 3.78 -3.73 4.48
CA LEU A 6 4.08 -4.68 3.41
C LEU A 6 5.43 -4.41 2.74
N THR A 7 5.87 -3.16 2.67
CA THR A 7 7.16 -2.79 2.05
C THR A 7 8.03 -1.96 2.98
N THR A 8 9.32 -1.85 2.68
CA THR A 8 10.24 -0.98 3.44
C THR A 8 9.85 0.49 3.32
N MET A 9 9.24 0.90 2.21
CA MET A 9 8.75 2.26 1.97
C MET A 9 7.57 2.64 2.85
N ASP A 10 6.84 1.64 3.35
CA ASP A 10 5.66 1.82 4.20
C ASP A 10 6.04 2.13 5.65
N ARG A 11 7.34 2.15 5.99
CA ARG A 11 7.86 2.63 7.27
C ARG A 11 8.75 3.85 7.05
N SER A 12 8.57 4.88 7.88
CA SER A 12 9.46 6.05 7.87
C SER A 12 10.91 5.69 8.18
N SER A 13 11.15 4.67 9.02
CA SER A 13 12.49 4.18 9.35
C SER A 13 13.17 3.38 8.23
N ARG A 14 12.41 2.93 7.23
CA ARG A 14 12.88 2.10 6.11
C ARG A 14 13.57 0.79 6.54
N HIS A 15 13.29 0.31 7.75
CA HIS A 15 13.77 -0.99 8.21
C HIS A 15 13.31 -2.11 7.28
N ARG A 16 14.16 -3.13 7.14
CA ARG A 16 13.86 -4.30 6.30
C ARG A 16 12.61 -5.02 6.80
N ILE A 17 11.78 -5.50 5.87
CA ILE A 17 10.64 -6.36 6.21
C ILE A 17 11.11 -7.71 6.78
N ASN A 18 10.36 -8.26 7.72
CA ASN A 18 10.64 -9.56 8.34
C ASN A 18 10.21 -10.73 7.41
N LYS A 19 10.48 -11.97 7.82
CA LYS A 19 10.19 -13.16 7.00
C LYS A 19 8.69 -13.39 6.88
N GLU A 20 7.93 -13.10 7.92
CA GLU A 20 6.48 -13.26 7.98
C GLU A 20 5.79 -12.31 6.99
N THR A 21 6.22 -11.05 6.94
CA THR A 21 5.74 -10.05 5.96
C THR A 21 6.13 -10.44 4.54
N ARG A 22 7.33 -11.02 4.34
CA ARG A 22 7.71 -11.55 3.03
C ARG A 22 6.78 -12.67 2.58
N ALA A 23 6.52 -13.65 3.45
CA ALA A 23 5.60 -14.74 3.13
C ALA A 23 4.16 -14.24 2.87
N LEU A 24 3.72 -13.19 3.58
CA LEU A 24 2.47 -12.51 3.31
C LEU A 24 2.47 -11.88 1.91
N ASN A 25 3.51 -11.14 1.53
CA ASN A 25 3.62 -10.57 0.18
C ASN A 25 3.62 -11.66 -0.89
N ASP A 26 4.36 -12.76 -0.67
CA ASP A 26 4.38 -13.89 -1.60
C ASP A 26 2.98 -14.51 -1.77
N THR A 27 2.18 -14.55 -0.69
CA THR A 27 0.78 -15.01 -0.73
C THR A 27 -0.12 -14.05 -1.50
N LEU A 28 0.05 -12.73 -1.29
CA LEU A 28 -0.69 -11.71 -2.03
C LEU A 28 -0.40 -11.80 -3.53
N ASP A 29 0.88 -11.98 -3.89
CA ASP A 29 1.31 -12.15 -5.27
C ASP A 29 0.72 -13.44 -5.89
N GLN A 30 0.70 -14.55 -5.16
CA GLN A 30 0.06 -15.80 -5.60
C GLN A 30 -1.46 -15.66 -5.83
N MET A 31 -2.11 -14.77 -5.09
CA MET A 31 -3.54 -14.47 -5.23
C MET A 31 -3.83 -13.39 -6.28
N ASP A 32 -2.82 -12.92 -7.01
CA ASP A 32 -2.91 -11.80 -7.94
C ASP A 32 -3.44 -10.51 -7.28
N LEU A 33 -3.16 -10.30 -5.99
CA LEU A 33 -3.58 -9.12 -5.23
C LEU A 33 -2.45 -8.11 -5.09
N THR A 34 -2.76 -6.84 -5.25
CA THR A 34 -1.80 -5.74 -5.06
C THR A 34 -2.43 -4.57 -4.31
N ASP A 35 -1.60 -3.76 -3.64
CA ASP A 35 -2.01 -2.47 -3.06
C ASP A 35 -2.30 -1.48 -4.19
N ILE A 36 -3.58 -1.33 -4.52
CA ILE A 36 -4.08 -0.51 -5.62
C ILE A 36 -3.53 0.91 -5.49
N PHE A 37 -3.60 1.49 -4.29
CA PHE A 37 -3.17 2.86 -4.07
C PHE A 37 -1.69 3.05 -4.40
N ARG A 38 -0.84 2.12 -3.95
CA ARG A 38 0.60 2.15 -4.27
C ARG A 38 0.86 1.93 -5.76
N THR A 39 0.10 1.05 -6.42
CA THR A 39 0.25 0.82 -7.86
C THR A 39 -0.09 2.05 -8.68
N LEU A 40 -1.11 2.83 -8.27
CA LEU A 40 -1.52 4.07 -8.92
C LEU A 40 -0.58 5.24 -8.60
N HIS A 41 -0.05 5.29 -7.38
CA HIS A 41 0.84 6.35 -6.90
C HIS A 41 2.17 5.79 -6.35
N PRO A 42 3.07 5.27 -7.21
CA PRO A 42 4.27 4.57 -6.75
C PRO A 42 5.21 5.45 -5.92
N LYS A 43 5.20 6.77 -6.14
CA LYS A 43 6.02 7.76 -5.43
C LYS A 43 5.34 8.37 -4.19
N ALA A 44 4.04 8.09 -3.96
CA ALA A 44 3.35 8.62 -2.80
C ALA A 44 3.98 8.06 -1.51
N THR A 45 4.22 8.95 -0.56
CA THR A 45 4.70 8.60 0.76
C THR A 45 3.60 8.95 1.74
N GLU A 46 2.67 8.00 1.90
CA GLU A 46 1.52 8.14 2.79
C GLU A 46 1.62 7.11 3.91
N TYR A 47 1.32 7.57 5.13
CA TYR A 47 1.32 6.78 6.34
C TYR A 47 -0.05 6.91 7.00
N THR A 48 -0.58 5.80 7.53
CA THR A 48 -1.90 5.77 8.17
C THR A 48 -1.82 5.68 9.69
N PHE A 49 -0.63 5.42 10.24
CA PHE A 49 -0.40 5.22 11.67
C PHE A 49 0.88 5.92 12.17
N PHE A 50 0.79 6.51 13.36
CA PHE A 50 1.94 7.08 14.09
C PHE A 50 2.15 6.34 15.41
N SER A 51 3.38 5.86 15.63
CA SER A 51 3.80 5.27 16.89
C SER A 51 4.55 6.30 17.73
N SER A 52 3.93 6.78 18.81
CA SER A 52 4.56 7.74 19.74
C SER A 52 5.78 7.15 20.46
N MET A 53 5.71 5.88 20.87
CA MET A 53 6.79 5.17 21.56
C MET A 53 8.09 5.12 20.73
N HIS A 54 7.96 5.03 19.42
CA HIS A 54 9.10 4.89 18.51
C HIS A 54 9.35 6.14 17.67
N GLY A 55 8.48 7.15 17.72
CA GLY A 55 8.56 8.33 16.87
C GLY A 55 8.52 7.99 15.37
N THR A 56 7.82 6.93 14.98
CA THR A 56 7.80 6.44 13.59
C THR A 56 6.41 6.47 12.98
N PHE A 57 6.38 6.61 11.65
CA PHE A 57 5.16 6.52 10.86
C PHE A 57 5.16 5.20 10.09
N SER A 58 3.99 4.58 9.99
CA SER A 58 3.78 3.36 9.22
C SER A 58 2.48 3.44 8.43
N LYS A 59 2.47 2.83 7.24
CA LYS A 59 1.24 2.48 6.54
C LYS A 59 0.86 1.06 6.95
N ILE A 60 -0.36 0.90 7.47
CA ILE A 60 -0.91 -0.40 7.90
C ILE A 60 -2.27 -0.71 7.26
N ASP A 61 -2.91 0.32 6.71
CA ASP A 61 -4.14 0.18 5.93
C ASP A 61 -3.84 0.10 4.45
N TYR A 62 -4.41 -0.91 3.81
CA TYR A 62 -4.15 -1.26 2.42
C TYR A 62 -5.46 -1.47 1.68
N ILE A 63 -5.55 -0.91 0.48
CA ILE A 63 -6.65 -1.15 -0.43
C ILE A 63 -6.14 -2.19 -1.44
N LEU A 64 -6.45 -3.47 -1.17
CA LEU A 64 -6.05 -4.55 -2.04
C LEU A 64 -7.05 -4.75 -3.18
N GLY A 65 -6.54 -5.09 -4.36
CA GLY A 65 -7.35 -5.47 -5.50
C GLY A 65 -6.60 -6.34 -6.48
N HIS A 66 -7.35 -7.01 -7.35
CA HIS A 66 -6.76 -7.88 -8.35
C HIS A 66 -5.98 -7.07 -9.39
N THR A 67 -4.78 -7.54 -9.73
CA THR A 67 -3.88 -6.94 -10.73
C THR A 67 -4.56 -6.81 -12.10
N ILE A 68 -5.40 -7.78 -12.48
CA ILE A 68 -6.17 -7.77 -13.73
C ILE A 68 -7.15 -6.59 -13.80
N ALA A 69 -7.67 -6.13 -12.66
CA ALA A 69 -8.61 -5.02 -12.58
C ALA A 69 -7.93 -3.63 -12.53
N LEU A 70 -6.59 -3.55 -12.65
CA LEU A 70 -5.85 -2.31 -12.49
C LEU A 70 -6.30 -1.19 -13.44
N ASN A 71 -6.57 -1.52 -14.70
CA ASN A 71 -7.07 -0.55 -15.69
C ASN A 71 -8.46 0.00 -15.30
N LYS A 72 -9.30 -0.81 -14.65
CA LYS A 72 -10.59 -0.36 -14.12
C LYS A 72 -10.38 0.62 -12.97
N TYR A 73 -9.46 0.35 -12.06
CA TYR A 73 -9.15 1.25 -10.94
C TYR A 73 -8.62 2.61 -11.44
N LYS A 74 -7.68 2.62 -12.40
CA LYS A 74 -7.18 3.84 -13.06
C LYS A 74 -8.31 4.69 -13.66
N ARG A 75 -9.25 4.04 -14.34
CA ARG A 75 -10.39 4.73 -14.96
C ARG A 75 -11.35 5.33 -13.93
N ILE A 76 -11.56 4.65 -12.79
CA ILE A 76 -12.41 5.16 -11.71
C ILE A 76 -11.73 6.35 -11.03
N GLU A 77 -10.45 6.24 -10.69
CA GLU A 77 -9.67 7.34 -10.12
C GLU A 77 -9.68 8.59 -11.02
N GLY A 78 -9.43 8.43 -12.32
CA GLY A 78 -9.48 9.55 -13.28
C GLY A 78 -10.85 10.22 -13.41
N ARG A 79 -11.94 9.51 -13.10
CA ARG A 79 -13.30 10.09 -13.04
C ARG A 79 -13.56 10.85 -11.75
N LEU A 80 -13.01 10.37 -10.64
CA LEU A 80 -13.15 11.00 -9.32
C LEU A 80 -12.24 12.24 -9.18
N GLY A 81 -11.06 12.23 -9.83
CA GLY A 81 -10.14 13.38 -9.88
C GLY A 81 -10.51 14.44 -10.92
N GLY A 82 -11.47 14.17 -11.79
CA GLY A 82 -11.93 15.07 -12.85
C GLY A 82 -13.04 16.02 -12.41
N SER A 83 -12.81 16.83 -11.37
CA SER A 83 -13.60 18.04 -11.09
C SER A 83 -12.86 18.96 -10.12
N VAL A 84 -11.79 19.59 -10.60
CA VAL A 84 -11.36 20.91 -10.12
C VAL A 84 -10.95 21.68 -11.37
N GLY A 85 -11.96 22.25 -12.03
CA GLY A 85 -11.81 23.31 -13.02
C GLY A 85 -12.31 24.62 -12.42
#